data_AF-A0AAN8NIB5-F1
#
_entry.id   AF-A0AAN8NIB5-F1
#
_cell.length_a   1.000
_cell.length_b   1.000
_cell.length_c   1.000
_cell.angle_alpha   90.00
_cell.angle_beta   90.00
_cell.angle_gamma   90.00
#
_symmetry.space_group_name_H-M   'P 1'
#
loop_
_entity.id
_entity.type
_entity.pdbx_description
1 polymer ?
#
loop_
_entity_poly.entity_id
_entity_poly.type
_entity_poly.pdbx_seq_one_letter_code
_entity_poly.pdbx_strand_id
1 'polypeptide(L)'
;MQVIQHPAETLRTALVSSRCDLTDRYRKYSREERRLLEEGLHPGDGSLFQPITVHSDSDWIPSHQEEPQDFQSFYSNPYSSMPIKGHSTIYIQIIGSFGEAEAETGQYVEWIRDYCQAFYYGLVVKLLPPVTVAATGCAFRVNSSSRNLQIHAGDLVP
;
A
#
# COMPACT_ATOMS: atom_id res chain seq x y z
N MET A 1 11.07 -21.16 7.15
CA MET A 1 11.40 -19.73 7.30
C MET A 1 12.38 -19.36 6.21
N GLN A 2 11.96 -18.51 5.27
CA GLN A 2 12.79 -18.08 4.16
C GLN A 2 12.91 -16.56 4.19
N VAL A 3 14.14 -16.06 4.05
CA VAL A 3 14.41 -14.63 3.90
C VAL A 3 14.56 -14.35 2.41
N ILE A 4 13.80 -13.39 1.89
CA ILE A 4 13.87 -12.99 0.49
C ILE A 4 14.96 -11.92 0.34
N GLN A 5 15.93 -12.15 -0.53
CA GLN A 5 17.04 -11.22 -0.81
C GLN A 5 17.36 -11.18 -2.31
N HIS A 6 17.83 -10.01 -2.75
CA HIS A 6 18.28 -9.79 -4.12
C HIS A 6 19.70 -9.20 -4.13
N PRO A 7 20.49 -9.42 -5.20
CA PRO A 7 21.80 -8.81 -5.33
C PRO A 7 21.71 -7.27 -5.33
N ALA A 8 22.67 -6.61 -4.68
CA ALA A 8 22.71 -5.15 -4.60
C ALA A 8 22.67 -4.47 -5.99
N GLU A 9 23.32 -5.06 -7.00
CA GLU A 9 23.30 -4.54 -8.39
C GLU A 9 21.90 -4.62 -9.03
N THR A 10 21.14 -5.67 -8.71
CA THR A 10 19.74 -5.80 -9.18
C THR A 10 18.88 -4.72 -8.55
N LEU A 11 19.00 -4.52 -7.23
CA LEU A 11 18.29 -3.46 -6.50
C LEU A 11 18.70 -2.07 -6.98
N ARG A 12 19.98 -1.86 -7.28
CA ARG A 12 20.52 -0.59 -7.77
C ARG A 12 19.94 -0.24 -9.14
N THR A 13 19.90 -1.21 -10.03
CA THR A 13 19.29 -1.06 -11.36
C THR A 13 17.80 -0.78 -11.22
N ALA A 14 17.11 -1.46 -10.32
CA ALA A 14 15.69 -1.24 -10.06
C ALA A 14 15.42 0.17 -9.49
N LEU A 15 16.28 0.69 -8.63
CA LEU A 15 16.14 2.00 -8.00
C LEU A 15 16.44 3.17 -8.96
N VAL A 16 17.55 3.09 -9.71
CA VAL A 16 18.06 4.22 -10.52
C VAL A 16 17.56 4.17 -11.97
N SER A 17 17.23 2.98 -12.47
CA SER A 17 17.02 2.66 -13.90
C SER A 17 18.30 2.75 -14.74
N SER A 18 18.29 2.08 -15.90
CA SER A 18 19.30 2.20 -16.96
C SER A 18 19.05 3.38 -17.90
N ARG A 19 17.87 4.03 -17.81
CA ARG A 19 17.51 5.18 -18.63
C ARG A 19 18.21 6.46 -18.14
N CYS A 20 18.79 7.21 -19.08
CA CYS A 20 19.51 8.44 -18.77
C CYS A 20 18.63 9.52 -18.11
N ASP A 21 17.40 9.70 -18.58
CA ASP A 21 16.47 10.70 -18.05
C ASP A 21 16.05 10.41 -16.60
N LEU A 22 15.87 9.13 -16.25
CA LEU A 22 15.55 8.69 -14.89
C LEU A 22 16.77 8.77 -13.97
N THR A 23 17.95 8.42 -14.48
CA THR A 23 19.22 8.61 -13.75
C THR A 23 19.45 10.08 -13.41
N ASP A 24 19.21 10.99 -14.36
CA ASP A 24 19.34 12.43 -14.13
C ASP A 24 18.30 12.96 -13.16
N ARG A 25 17.10 12.36 -13.14
CA ARG A 25 16.08 12.68 -12.14
C ARG A 25 16.50 12.22 -10.74
N TYR A 26 17.01 11.00 -10.60
CA TYR A 26 17.55 10.50 -9.33
C TYR A 26 18.67 11.40 -8.79
N ARG A 27 19.55 11.91 -9.66
CA ARG A 27 20.63 12.83 -9.28
C ARG A 27 20.15 14.17 -8.72
N LYS A 28 18.92 14.60 -9.01
CA LYS A 28 18.34 15.85 -8.48
C LYS A 28 17.88 15.72 -7.03
N TYR A 29 17.69 14.51 -6.53
CA TYR A 29 17.37 14.30 -5.12
C TYR A 29 18.51 14.78 -4.23
N SER A 30 18.14 15.30 -3.06
CA SER A 30 19.06 15.69 -2.01
C SER A 30 19.94 14.51 -1.61
N ARG A 31 21.07 14.81 -0.95
CA ARG A 31 21.96 13.76 -0.46
C ARG A 31 21.23 12.86 0.54
N GLU A 32 20.36 13.46 1.35
CA GLU A 32 19.59 12.80 2.40
C GLU A 32 18.53 11.86 1.80
N GLU A 33 17.79 12.30 0.78
CA GLU A 33 16.83 11.45 0.06
C GLU A 33 17.52 10.27 -0.64
N ARG A 34 18.65 10.52 -1.32
CA ARG A 34 19.40 9.44 -1.98
C ARG A 34 19.96 8.45 -0.99
N ARG A 35 20.51 8.92 0.13
CA ARG A 35 20.99 8.05 1.22
C ARG A 35 19.85 7.15 1.72
N LEU A 36 18.67 7.72 2.00
CA LEU A 36 17.51 6.97 2.44
C LEU A 36 17.15 5.86 1.43
N LEU A 37 17.10 6.19 0.13
CA LEU A 37 16.78 5.21 -0.92
C LEU A 37 17.88 4.13 -1.06
N GLU A 38 19.15 4.51 -0.92
CA GLU A 38 20.30 3.61 -1.02
C GLU A 38 20.43 2.65 0.17
N GLU A 39 19.83 2.96 1.32
CA GLU A 39 19.72 2.01 2.44
C GLU A 39 18.92 0.76 2.04
N GLY A 40 17.96 0.89 1.11
CA GLY A 40 17.22 -0.25 0.56
C GLY A 40 18.06 -1.20 -0.31
N LEU A 41 19.26 -0.78 -0.74
CA LEU A 41 20.16 -1.62 -1.54
C LEU A 41 20.97 -2.61 -0.70
N HIS A 42 21.06 -2.36 0.61
CA HIS A 42 21.91 -3.11 1.55
C HIS A 42 21.04 -3.66 2.68
N PRO A 43 20.26 -4.73 2.42
CA PRO A 43 19.33 -5.26 3.40
C PRO A 43 20.08 -5.71 4.66
N GLY A 44 19.73 -5.13 5.81
CA GLY A 44 20.31 -5.47 7.12
C GLY A 44 21.32 -4.45 7.69
N ASP A 45 21.79 -3.49 6.90
CA ASP A 45 22.75 -2.46 7.39
C ASP A 45 22.08 -1.31 8.15
N GLY A 46 20.76 -1.14 8.01
CA GLY A 46 19.96 -0.11 8.67
C GLY A 46 18.59 -0.64 9.13
N SER A 47 17.92 0.07 10.05
CA SER A 47 16.64 -0.37 10.61
C SER A 47 15.43 -0.19 9.68
N LEU A 48 15.57 0.61 8.62
CA LEU A 48 14.44 1.03 7.78
C LEU A 48 14.02 -0.03 6.75
N PHE A 49 14.99 -0.71 6.11
CA PHE A 49 14.74 -1.68 5.04
C PHE A 49 15.23 -3.07 5.43
N GLN A 50 14.53 -3.67 6.39
CA GLN A 50 14.80 -5.03 6.82
C GLN A 50 14.22 -6.06 5.83
N PRO A 51 14.93 -7.16 5.56
CA PRO A 51 14.39 -8.25 4.75
C PRO A 51 13.07 -8.79 5.28
N ILE A 52 12.13 -9.10 4.38
CA ILE A 52 10.89 -9.76 4.76
C ILE A 52 11.18 -11.22 5.10
N THR A 53 10.71 -11.64 6.27
CA THR A 53 10.77 -13.03 6.71
C THR A 53 9.45 -13.71 6.42
N VAL A 54 9.47 -14.74 5.59
CA VAL A 54 8.30 -15.59 5.30
C VAL A 54 8.27 -16.73 6.32
N HIS A 55 7.17 -16.84 7.06
CA HIS A 55 7.01 -17.75 8.18
C HIS A 55 6.32 -19.06 7.77
N SER A 56 5.56 -19.08 6.68
CA SER A 56 4.78 -20.24 6.23
C SER A 56 4.56 -20.27 4.71
N ASP A 57 4.34 -21.46 4.15
CA ASP A 57 3.87 -21.63 2.75
C ASP A 57 2.45 -21.07 2.55
N SER A 58 1.70 -20.88 3.64
CA SER A 58 0.40 -20.20 3.64
C SER A 58 0.49 -18.68 3.58
N ASP A 59 1.70 -18.11 3.66
CA ASP A 59 1.86 -16.66 3.56
C ASP A 59 1.44 -16.17 2.16
N TRP A 60 0.90 -14.96 2.10
CA TRP A 60 0.41 -14.38 0.85
C TRP A 60 1.53 -14.22 -0.19
N ILE A 61 2.71 -13.81 0.25
CA ILE A 61 3.87 -13.48 -0.61
C ILE A 61 4.33 -14.69 -1.47
N PRO A 62 4.59 -15.89 -0.90
CA PRO A 62 4.97 -17.05 -1.72
C PRO A 62 3.81 -17.61 -2.55
N SER A 63 2.56 -17.49 -2.08
CA SER A 63 1.39 -18.03 -2.79
C SER A 63 0.94 -17.15 -3.97
N HIS A 64 1.26 -15.86 -3.94
CA HIS A 64 0.91 -14.88 -4.96
C HIS A 64 2.14 -14.03 -5.29
N GLN A 65 3.02 -14.57 -6.14
CA GLN A 65 4.17 -13.82 -6.65
C GLN A 65 3.68 -12.65 -7.51
N GLU A 66 3.84 -11.44 -7.00
CA GLU A 66 3.65 -10.22 -7.77
C GLU A 66 4.89 -9.98 -8.66
N GLU A 67 4.65 -9.49 -9.87
CA GLU A 67 5.74 -9.08 -10.76
C GLU A 67 6.52 -7.91 -10.12
N PRO A 68 7.85 -7.97 -10.08
CA PRO A 68 8.65 -6.89 -9.50
C PRO A 68 8.46 -5.61 -10.31
N GLN A 69 8.25 -4.49 -9.62
CA GLN A 69 8.13 -3.19 -10.24
C GLN A 69 9.40 -2.36 -9.97
N ASP A 70 10.18 -2.10 -11.01
CA ASP A 70 11.31 -1.17 -10.96
C ASP A 70 10.88 0.29 -11.14
N PHE A 71 11.79 1.24 -10.85
CA PHE A 71 11.52 2.67 -10.97
C PHE A 71 11.08 3.07 -12.37
N GLN A 72 11.64 2.44 -13.40
CA GLN A 72 11.27 2.72 -14.79
C GLN A 72 9.84 2.29 -15.10
N SER A 73 9.44 1.11 -14.64
CA SER A 73 8.11 0.52 -14.82
C SER A 73 7.08 1.34 -14.07
N PHE A 74 7.38 1.71 -12.82
CA PHE A 74 6.56 2.63 -12.04
C PHE A 74 6.36 3.97 -12.77
N TYR A 75 7.47 4.59 -13.21
CA TYR A 75 7.43 5.91 -13.84
C TYR A 75 6.74 5.91 -15.21
N SER A 76 6.87 4.83 -15.97
CA SER A 76 6.29 4.71 -17.31
C SER A 76 4.84 4.24 -17.29
N ASN A 77 4.32 3.84 -16.12
CA ASN A 77 2.95 3.34 -16.00
C ASN A 77 1.94 4.46 -16.28
N PRO A 78 1.13 4.36 -17.35
CA PRO A 78 0.12 5.38 -17.68
C PRO A 78 -1.02 5.43 -16.65
N TYR A 79 -1.16 4.39 -15.85
CA TYR A 79 -2.12 4.32 -14.74
C TYR A 79 -1.52 4.80 -13.41
N SER A 80 -0.24 5.20 -13.38
CA SER A 80 0.34 5.84 -12.20
C SER A 80 -0.38 7.16 -11.97
N SER A 81 -1.28 7.15 -10.99
CA SER A 81 -2.04 8.33 -10.60
C SER A 81 -1.13 9.23 -9.77
N MET A 82 -0.27 10.00 -10.46
CA MET A 82 0.43 11.10 -9.81
C MET A 82 -0.61 12.03 -9.21
N PRO A 83 -0.49 12.47 -7.94
CA PRO A 83 -1.44 13.39 -7.34
C PRO A 83 -1.58 14.64 -8.21
N ILE A 84 -2.73 14.78 -8.88
CA ILE A 84 -3.02 15.96 -9.70
C ILE A 84 -3.60 17.03 -8.78
N LYS A 85 -3.30 18.29 -9.05
CA LYS A 85 -3.89 19.43 -8.35
C LYS A 85 -5.43 19.34 -8.41
N GLY A 86 -6.07 19.03 -7.28
CA GLY A 86 -7.52 18.81 -7.17
C GLY A 86 -7.94 17.39 -6.74
N HIS A 87 -7.06 16.39 -6.90
CA HIS A 87 -7.27 15.00 -6.50
C HIS A 87 -6.19 14.56 -5.52
N SER A 88 -6.05 15.29 -4.41
CA SER A 88 -5.01 15.09 -3.40
C SER A 88 -5.58 14.64 -2.05
N THR A 89 -6.76 14.01 -2.05
CA THR A 89 -7.43 13.58 -0.81
C THR A 89 -7.91 12.13 -0.93
N ILE A 90 -7.49 11.29 0.01
CA ILE A 90 -8.03 9.96 0.22
C ILE A 90 -9.23 10.10 1.16
N TYR A 91 -10.39 9.60 0.74
CA TYR A 91 -11.57 9.51 1.59
C TYR A 91 -11.75 8.06 2.05
N ILE A 92 -11.88 7.86 3.36
CA ILE A 92 -12.15 6.55 3.95
C ILE A 92 -13.59 6.56 4.44
N GLN A 93 -14.44 5.77 3.79
CA GLN A 93 -15.83 5.54 4.19
C GLN A 93 -15.93 4.23 4.97
N ILE A 94 -16.31 4.31 6.24
CA ILE A 94 -16.56 3.14 7.06
C ILE A 94 -17.99 2.65 6.78
N ILE A 95 -18.15 1.37 6.50
CA ILE A 95 -19.45 0.74 6.26
C ILE A 95 -19.68 -0.32 7.34
N GLY A 96 -20.72 -0.12 8.15
CA GLY A 96 -21.02 -0.96 9.31
C GLY A 96 -20.02 -0.78 10.44
N SER A 97 -19.95 -1.78 11.31
CA SER A 97 -18.97 -1.91 12.39
C SER A 97 -18.15 -3.18 12.20
N PHE A 98 -16.91 -3.18 12.67
CA PHE A 98 -16.04 -4.37 12.65
C PHE A 98 -15.23 -4.46 13.95
N GLY A 99 -15.06 -5.67 14.47
CA GLY A 99 -14.59 -5.92 15.84
C GLY A 99 -15.73 -6.26 16.80
N GLU A 100 -15.40 -6.72 18.01
CA GLU A 100 -16.39 -7.10 19.03
C GLU A 100 -16.93 -5.86 19.77
N ALA A 101 -16.20 -4.73 19.72
CA ALA A 101 -16.58 -3.46 20.33
C ALA A 101 -16.33 -2.26 19.40
N GLU A 102 -17.21 -1.25 19.46
CA GLU A 102 -17.08 0.00 18.67
C GLU A 102 -15.75 0.73 18.90
N ALA A 103 -15.18 0.61 20.10
CA ALA A 103 -13.87 1.18 20.43
C ALA A 103 -12.73 0.59 19.59
N GLU A 104 -12.83 -0.69 19.21
CA GLU A 104 -11.84 -1.36 18.37
C GLU A 104 -11.91 -0.83 16.94
N THR A 105 -13.12 -0.67 16.39
CA THR A 105 -13.34 -0.09 15.06
C THR A 105 -12.64 1.27 14.92
N GLY A 106 -12.80 2.16 15.92
CA GLY A 106 -12.18 3.49 15.90
C GLY A 106 -10.66 3.42 15.84
N GLN A 107 -10.04 2.57 16.66
CA GLN A 107 -8.58 2.44 16.70
C GLN A 107 -8.00 1.94 15.38
N TYR A 108 -8.64 0.94 14.75
CA TYR A 108 -8.21 0.42 13.45
C TYR A 108 -8.31 1.47 12.34
N VAL A 109 -9.40 2.25 12.33
CA VAL A 109 -9.59 3.32 11.35
C VAL A 109 -8.50 4.38 11.47
N GLU A 110 -8.14 4.77 12.70
CA GLU A 110 -7.06 5.73 12.94
C GLU A 110 -5.71 5.19 12.45
N TRP A 111 -5.41 3.91 12.68
CA TRP A 111 -4.20 3.28 12.11
C TRP A 111 -4.19 3.28 10.58
N ILE A 112 -5.32 2.99 9.93
CA ILE A 112 -5.43 3.05 8.47
C ILE A 112 -5.19 4.48 7.98
N ARG A 113 -5.78 5.49 8.65
CA ARG A 113 -5.55 6.90 8.30
C ARG A 113 -4.08 7.24 8.35
N ASP A 114 -3.43 6.93 9.47
CA ASP A 114 -2.02 7.28 9.71
C ASP A 114 -1.11 6.54 8.72
N TYR A 115 -1.38 5.27 8.45
CA TYR A 115 -0.67 4.49 7.44
C TYR A 115 -0.82 5.11 6.04
N CYS A 116 -2.04 5.43 5.62
CA CYS A 116 -2.28 6.07 4.32
C CYS A 116 -1.58 7.42 4.21
N GLN A 117 -1.57 8.22 5.27
CA GLN A 117 -0.95 9.54 5.25
C GLN A 117 0.59 9.46 5.21
N ALA A 118 1.18 8.44 5.84
CA ALA A 118 2.60 8.16 5.77
C ALA A 118 3.02 7.62 4.40
N PHE A 119 2.26 6.67 3.85
CA PHE A 119 2.59 5.98 2.61
C PHE A 119 2.33 6.84 1.37
N TYR A 120 1.17 7.51 1.31
CA TYR A 120 0.80 8.38 0.20
C TYR A 120 1.18 9.83 0.50
N TYR A 121 2.49 10.08 0.55
CA TYR A 121 3.04 11.38 0.89
C TYR A 121 2.45 12.52 0.05
N GLY A 122 2.00 13.58 0.72
CA GLY A 122 1.37 14.74 0.08
C GLY A 122 -0.14 14.60 -0.16
N LEU A 123 -0.74 13.43 0.13
CA LEU A 123 -2.20 13.27 0.18
C LEU A 123 -2.73 13.59 1.58
N VAL A 124 -3.89 14.23 1.62
CA VAL A 124 -4.68 14.40 2.84
C VAL A 124 -5.60 13.20 3.00
N VAL A 125 -5.66 12.59 4.18
CA VAL A 125 -6.61 11.50 4.45
C VAL A 125 -7.77 12.05 5.27
N LYS A 126 -9.00 11.85 4.79
CA LYS A 126 -10.23 12.26 5.47
C LYS A 126 -11.09 11.05 5.79
N LEU A 127 -11.43 10.90 7.07
CA LEU A 127 -12.41 9.94 7.53
C LEU A 127 -13.82 10.53 7.32
N LEU A 128 -14.68 9.79 6.65
CA LEU A 128 -16.10 10.13 6.50
C LEU A 128 -16.90 9.55 7.66
N PRO A 129 -18.07 10.14 8.01
CA PRO A 129 -18.96 9.56 9.00
C PRO A 129 -19.32 8.11 8.63
N PRO A 130 -19.28 7.15 9.59
CA PRO A 130 -19.68 5.78 9.31
C PRO A 130 -21.10 5.70 8.75
N VAL A 131 -21.31 4.81 7.78
CA VAL A 131 -22.63 4.51 7.22
C VAL A 131 -23.03 3.08 7.54
N THR A 132 -24.32 2.82 7.67
CA THR A 132 -24.82 1.45 7.83
C THR A 132 -24.74 0.70 6.50
N VAL A 133 -24.73 -0.63 6.56
CA VAL A 133 -24.79 -1.46 5.34
C VAL A 133 -26.06 -1.20 4.54
N ALA A 134 -27.20 -0.96 5.22
CA ALA A 134 -28.44 -0.63 4.55
C ALA A 134 -28.36 0.70 3.79
N ALA A 135 -27.59 1.67 4.30
CA ALA A 135 -27.44 2.98 3.67
C ALA A 135 -26.59 2.96 2.39
N THR A 136 -25.81 1.89 2.15
CA THR A 136 -25.02 1.77 0.92
C THR A 136 -25.88 1.38 -0.29
N GLY A 137 -27.06 0.78 -0.07
CA GLY A 137 -27.92 0.28 -1.13
C GLY A 137 -27.37 -0.95 -1.87
N CYS A 138 -26.24 -1.49 -1.43
CA CYS A 138 -25.62 -2.65 -2.06
C CYS A 138 -26.45 -3.91 -1.81
N ALA A 139 -26.41 -4.84 -2.77
CA ALA A 139 -26.89 -6.19 -2.54
C ALA A 139 -26.09 -6.84 -1.41
N PHE A 140 -26.79 -7.48 -0.48
CA PHE A 140 -26.17 -8.20 0.64
C PHE A 140 -26.82 -9.56 0.84
N ARG A 141 -26.09 -10.46 1.49
CA ARG A 141 -26.59 -11.76 1.96
C ARG A 141 -25.99 -12.09 3.32
N VAL A 142 -26.64 -12.98 4.06
CA VAL A 142 -26.05 -13.61 5.24
C VAL A 142 -25.53 -14.98 4.83
N ASN A 143 -24.25 -15.24 5.06
CA ASN A 143 -23.65 -16.54 4.77
C ASN A 143 -24.27 -17.61 5.68
N SER A 144 -24.82 -18.67 5.10
CA SER A 144 -25.49 -19.72 5.88
C SER A 144 -24.54 -20.54 6.76
N SER A 145 -23.26 -20.66 6.37
CA SER A 145 -22.24 -21.40 7.12
C SER A 145 -21.59 -20.55 8.21
N SER A 146 -21.11 -19.36 7.87
CA SER A 146 -20.39 -18.49 8.82
C SER A 146 -21.28 -17.52 9.59
N ARG A 147 -22.57 -17.39 9.22
CA ARG A 147 -23.52 -16.39 9.76
C ARG A 147 -23.10 -14.92 9.55
N ASN A 148 -21.99 -14.67 8.85
CA ASN A 148 -21.49 -13.34 8.57
C ASN A 148 -22.28 -12.66 7.46
N LEU A 149 -22.46 -11.35 7.58
CA LEU A 149 -22.97 -10.50 6.52
C LEU A 149 -21.93 -10.40 5.39
N GLN A 150 -22.40 -10.51 4.15
CA GLN A 150 -21.58 -10.35 2.94
C GLN A 150 -22.24 -9.31 2.04
N ILE A 151 -21.46 -8.32 1.62
CA ILE A 151 -21.88 -7.25 0.70
C ILE A 151 -21.30 -7.56 -0.68
N HIS A 152 -22.08 -7.33 -1.74
CA HIS A 152 -21.61 -7.44 -3.11
C HIS A 152 -20.65 -6.28 -3.42
N ALA A 153 -19.34 -6.57 -3.49
CA ALA A 153 -18.31 -5.54 -3.68
C ALA A 153 -18.44 -4.78 -5.02
N GLY A 154 -19.02 -5.41 -6.05
CA GLY A 154 -19.27 -4.76 -7.33
C GLY A 154 -20.28 -3.60 -7.26
N ASP A 155 -21.08 -3.52 -6.19
CA ASP A 155 -22.02 -2.41 -6.00
C ASP A 155 -21.37 -1.22 -5.27
N LEU A 156 -20.16 -1.40 -4.73
CA LEU A 156 -19.41 -0.36 -4.01
C LEU A 156 -18.45 0.42 -4.91
N VAL A 157 -18.00 -0.19 -6.01
CA VAL A 157 -17.03 0.38 -6.93
C VAL A 157 -17.75 0.71 -8.24
N PRO A 158 -17.97 2.00 -8.57
CA PRO A 158 -18.60 2.40 -9.83
C PRO A 158 -17.73 2.10 -11.06
#